data_AF-A0A646QF39-F1
#
_entry.id   AF-A0A646QF39-F1
#
_cell.length_a   1.000
_cell.length_b   1.000
_cell.length_c   1.000
_cell.angle_alpha   90.00
_cell.angle_beta   90.00
_cell.angle_gamma   90.00
#
_symmetry.space_group_name_H-M   'P 1'
#
loop_
_entity.id
_entity.type
_entity.pdbx_description
1 polymer ?
#
loop_
_entity_poly.entity_id
_entity_poly.type
_entity_poly.pdbx_seq_one_letter_code
_entity_poly.pdbx_strand_id
1 'polypeptide(L)'
;MELTDRFFLSFLILFYSAPLVISETEKIEVFTSPLERIPIPHALKSLEEAVKEVKAVEEFCNKHYGNVKGDRTKTNNANEIPGLIIKKPSDCADIYSAGFKTSGIYTIFLKPAWMSVVNQMTVYCDMETDGGGWTVFQRRGNFEPRINFNRNWEEYSKGFGDFEKEFWLVNENIHKLTTQDNVTLRVDIEDWDRNFRHAVYDAFEISGYKNSYVLTIGKYNGTAGDAMTYHNGSRFATNDHDNEYNCSKTHSSGWWFKHCGHSSLNGVNMRDQNDKTAKGIIWHQWLGTGYSLKWTEMKIRPRSFKQ
;
A
#
# COMPACT_ATOMS: atom_id res chain seq x y z
N MET A 1 31.42 -28.39 -14.08
CA MET A 1 30.68 -27.56 -13.12
C MET A 1 29.22 -27.63 -13.50
N GLU A 2 28.42 -28.25 -12.64
CA GLU A 2 27.11 -28.84 -12.98
C GLU A 2 25.98 -27.80 -13.13
N LEU A 3 24.99 -28.18 -13.93
CA LEU A 3 23.82 -27.42 -14.38
C LEU A 3 22.85 -26.93 -13.28
N THR A 4 23.22 -27.00 -12.01
CA THR A 4 22.37 -26.62 -10.86
C THR A 4 22.20 -25.12 -10.68
N ASP A 5 23.11 -24.30 -11.21
CA ASP A 5 23.10 -22.84 -10.98
C ASP A 5 22.21 -22.05 -11.96
N ARG A 6 21.90 -22.58 -13.14
CA ARG A 6 21.12 -21.83 -14.15
C ARG A 6 19.63 -21.71 -13.80
N PHE A 7 19.05 -22.66 -13.07
CA PHE A 7 17.64 -22.58 -12.64
C PHE A 7 17.43 -21.71 -11.39
N PHE A 8 18.42 -21.65 -10.50
CA PHE A 8 18.38 -20.77 -9.32
C PHE A 8 18.38 -19.29 -9.73
N LEU A 9 19.15 -18.92 -10.75
CA LEU A 9 19.14 -17.55 -11.27
C LEU A 9 17.84 -17.18 -12.00
N SER A 10 17.19 -18.11 -12.72
CA SER A 10 15.93 -17.80 -13.42
C SER A 10 14.76 -17.54 -12.46
N PHE A 11 14.78 -18.11 -11.25
CA PHE A 11 13.75 -17.87 -10.23
C PHE A 11 13.92 -16.50 -9.54
N LEU A 12 15.16 -16.01 -9.43
CA LEU A 12 15.47 -14.68 -8.92
C LEU A 12 15.04 -13.56 -9.89
N ILE A 13 15.15 -13.80 -11.20
CA ILE A 13 14.80 -12.81 -12.26
C ILE A 13 13.30 -12.46 -12.28
N LEU A 14 12.42 -13.33 -11.78
CA LEU A 14 10.98 -13.07 -11.75
C LEU A 14 10.52 -12.23 -10.56
N PHE A 15 11.36 -12.03 -9.54
CA PHE A 15 11.01 -11.27 -8.34
C PHE A 15 11.87 -10.03 -8.10
N TYR A 16 13.09 -9.96 -8.64
CA TYR A 16 13.96 -8.78 -8.54
C TYR A 16 14.23 -8.20 -9.93
N SER A 17 13.62 -7.07 -10.23
CA SER A 17 13.95 -6.24 -11.40
C SER A 17 15.35 -5.62 -11.23
N ALA A 18 16.38 -6.32 -11.72
CA ALA A 18 17.68 -5.74 -12.07
C ALA A 18 18.24 -6.47 -13.32
N PRO A 19 18.72 -5.76 -14.36
CA PRO A 19 19.22 -6.40 -15.57
C PRO A 19 20.62 -6.97 -15.33
N LEU A 20 20.75 -8.29 -15.25
CA LEU A 20 22.04 -8.99 -15.35
C LEU A 20 22.21 -9.52 -16.78
N VAL A 21 23.14 -8.94 -17.55
CA VAL A 21 23.56 -9.48 -18.85
C VAL A 21 24.74 -10.43 -18.62
N ILE A 22 24.60 -11.69 -19.03
CA ILE A 22 25.65 -12.71 -18.91
C ILE A 22 26.45 -12.75 -20.22
N SER A 23 27.74 -12.43 -20.17
CA SER A 23 28.70 -12.67 -21.25
C SER A 23 29.55 -13.90 -20.91
N GLU A 24 29.57 -14.90 -21.79
CA GLU A 24 30.39 -16.11 -21.65
C GLU A 24 31.85 -15.80 -21.99
N THR A 25 32.67 -15.42 -21.01
CA THR A 25 34.12 -15.73 -20.96
C THR A 25 34.64 -15.53 -19.53
N GLU A 26 35.53 -16.43 -19.08
CA GLU A 26 36.15 -16.42 -17.76
C GLU A 26 36.91 -15.12 -17.47
N LYS A 27 36.30 -14.22 -16.68
CA LYS A 27 36.92 -13.28 -15.73
C LYS A 27 35.82 -12.48 -15.04
N ILE A 28 35.74 -12.56 -13.71
CA ILE A 28 34.84 -11.69 -12.94
C ILE A 28 35.48 -10.31 -12.91
N GLU A 29 35.10 -9.45 -13.86
CA GLU A 29 35.27 -8.01 -13.74
C GLU A 29 33.92 -7.39 -13.37
N VAL A 30 33.86 -6.85 -12.15
CA VAL A 30 32.71 -6.12 -11.64
C VAL A 30 32.69 -4.74 -12.29
N PHE A 31 31.84 -4.57 -13.31
CA PHE A 31 31.54 -3.25 -13.86
C PHE A 31 30.43 -2.58 -13.02
N THR A 32 30.84 -1.86 -11.98
CA THR A 32 30.00 -0.82 -11.37
C THR A 32 30.30 0.51 -12.07
N SER A 33 29.31 1.12 -12.73
CA SER A 33 29.38 2.56 -13.03
C SER A 33 29.16 3.38 -11.73
N PRO A 34 29.61 4.64 -11.67
CA PRO A 34 30.61 5.03 -10.67
C PRO A 34 30.00 5.61 -9.39
N LEU A 35 29.69 4.77 -8.40
CA LEU A 35 29.49 5.18 -7.01
C LEU A 35 30.00 4.09 -6.04
N GLU A 36 30.86 4.52 -5.12
CA GLU A 36 31.29 3.90 -3.85
C GLU A 36 31.61 2.39 -3.81
N ARG A 37 32.90 2.07 -3.63
CA ARG A 37 33.34 0.71 -3.27
C ARG A 37 32.78 0.33 -1.90
N ILE A 38 31.84 -0.60 -1.88
CA ILE A 38 31.37 -1.22 -0.63
C ILE A 38 32.53 -2.04 -0.04
N PRO A 39 32.91 -1.81 1.23
CA PRO A 39 33.92 -2.62 1.90
C PRO A 39 33.53 -4.10 1.92
N ILE A 40 34.47 -5.01 1.64
CA ILE A 40 34.26 -6.47 1.58
C ILE A 40 33.46 -7.02 2.79
N PRO A 41 33.68 -6.55 4.04
CA PRO A 41 32.88 -7.02 5.18
C PRO A 41 31.39 -6.66 5.11
N HIS A 42 31.04 -5.53 4.49
CA HIS A 42 29.65 -5.09 4.32
C HIS A 42 28.94 -5.90 3.23
N ALA A 43 29.63 -6.19 2.12
CA ALA A 43 29.09 -7.03 1.05
C ALA A 43 28.80 -8.46 1.54
N LEU A 44 29.68 -9.01 2.39
CA LEU A 44 29.48 -10.30 3.04
C LEU A 44 28.24 -10.31 3.94
N LYS A 45 28.03 -9.26 4.72
CA LYS A 45 26.85 -9.13 5.59
C LYS A 45 25.54 -9.08 4.77
N SER A 46 25.51 -8.32 3.69
CA SER A 46 24.34 -8.25 2.80
C SER A 46 24.05 -9.59 2.10
N LEU A 47 25.09 -10.34 1.73
CA LEU A 47 24.96 -11.70 1.20
C LEU A 47 24.41 -12.68 2.25
N GLU A 48 24.88 -12.61 3.48
CA GLU A 48 24.38 -13.44 4.59
C GLU A 48 22.90 -13.16 4.90
N GLU A 49 22.47 -11.90 4.82
CA GLU A 49 21.07 -11.50 4.99
C GLU A 49 20.20 -12.04 3.84
N ALA A 50 20.63 -11.90 2.59
CA ALA A 50 19.92 -12.46 1.44
C ALA A 50 19.81 -14.01 1.50
N VAL A 51 20.87 -14.70 1.96
CA VAL A 51 20.85 -16.16 2.14
C VAL A 51 19.86 -16.57 3.25
N LYS A 52 19.70 -15.79 4.31
CA LYS A 52 18.69 -16.04 5.35
C LYS A 52 17.27 -15.91 4.79
N GLU A 53 17.01 -14.91 3.95
CA GLU A 53 15.72 -14.75 3.30
C GLU A 53 15.41 -15.92 2.36
N VAL A 54 16.38 -16.36 1.56
CA VAL A 54 16.22 -17.53 0.67
C VAL A 54 15.92 -18.80 1.48
N LYS A 55 16.62 -19.03 2.60
CA LYS A 55 16.35 -20.17 3.48
C LYS A 55 14.97 -20.09 4.14
N ALA A 56 14.52 -18.90 4.53
CA ALA A 56 13.19 -18.72 5.08
C ALA A 56 12.10 -19.02 4.03
N VAL A 57 12.33 -18.64 2.77
CA VAL A 57 11.46 -18.99 1.64
C VAL A 57 11.49 -20.50 1.37
N GLU A 58 12.66 -21.15 1.44
CA GLU A 58 12.80 -22.59 1.26
C GLU A 58 12.08 -23.38 2.37
N GLU A 59 12.24 -22.98 3.63
CA GLU A 59 11.53 -23.56 4.78
C GLU A 59 10.02 -23.33 4.68
N PHE A 60 9.58 -22.14 4.29
CA PHE A 60 8.18 -21.83 4.02
C PHE A 60 7.62 -22.75 2.93
N CYS A 61 8.35 -22.89 1.82
CA CYS A 61 7.95 -23.77 0.73
C CYS A 61 7.90 -25.24 1.17
N ASN A 62 8.91 -25.73 1.88
CA ASN A 62 8.95 -27.11 2.37
C ASN A 62 7.86 -27.40 3.40
N LYS A 63 7.53 -26.41 4.25
CA LYS A 63 6.47 -26.52 5.27
C LYS A 63 5.08 -26.54 4.66
N HIS A 64 4.84 -25.79 3.59
CA HIS A 64 3.52 -25.67 2.97
C HIS A 64 3.31 -26.59 1.76
N TYR A 65 4.38 -27.05 1.12
CA TYR A 65 4.32 -27.84 -0.12
C TYR A 65 5.00 -29.21 -0.04
N GLY A 66 5.58 -29.57 1.11
CA GLY A 66 6.30 -30.82 1.31
C GLY A 66 7.71 -30.81 0.71
N ASN A 67 8.52 -31.80 1.10
CA ASN A 67 9.93 -31.93 0.70
C ASN A 67 10.03 -32.10 -0.83
N VAL A 68 10.31 -31.02 -1.57
CA VAL A 68 10.62 -31.11 -3.01
C VAL A 68 12.07 -31.60 -3.16
N LYS A 69 12.31 -32.86 -2.77
CA LYS A 69 13.51 -33.57 -3.20
C LYS A 69 13.23 -34.09 -4.59
N GLY A 70 13.84 -33.44 -5.58
CA GLY A 70 13.64 -33.76 -6.99
C GLY A 70 13.91 -35.23 -7.29
N ASP A 71 12.85 -35.93 -7.69
CA ASP A 71 12.98 -37.17 -8.46
C ASP A 71 12.80 -36.82 -9.94
N ARG A 72 13.90 -36.87 -10.69
CA ARG A 72 13.95 -36.56 -12.12
C ARG A 72 13.72 -37.83 -12.93
N THR A 73 12.53 -38.43 -12.86
CA THR A 73 12.09 -39.32 -13.96
C THR A 73 10.56 -39.33 -14.05
N LYS A 74 10.03 -38.88 -15.22
CA LYS A 74 8.61 -38.76 -15.62
C LYS A 74 7.94 -37.49 -15.03
N THR A 75 7.52 -36.48 -15.78
CA THR A 75 6.83 -36.45 -17.08
C THR A 75 7.00 -35.08 -17.75
N ASN A 76 6.97 -35.10 -19.08
CA ASN A 76 6.86 -33.91 -19.94
C ASN A 76 5.52 -33.19 -19.69
N ASN A 77 5.51 -31.87 -19.88
CA ASN A 77 4.43 -30.89 -19.62
C ASN A 77 4.30 -30.40 -18.17
N ALA A 78 4.85 -29.21 -17.90
CA ALA A 78 4.63 -28.42 -16.69
C ALA A 78 3.20 -27.86 -16.53
N ASN A 79 2.21 -28.45 -17.20
CA ASN A 79 0.80 -28.03 -17.15
C ASN A 79 -0.11 -28.98 -16.36
N GLU A 80 0.42 -30.04 -15.75
CA GLU A 80 -0.39 -30.93 -14.90
C GLU A 80 0.37 -31.32 -13.63
N ILE A 81 0.49 -30.36 -12.69
CA ILE A 81 0.42 -30.72 -11.26
C ILE A 81 -1.04 -30.47 -10.86
N PRO A 82 -1.90 -31.51 -10.79
CA PRO A 82 -3.28 -31.34 -10.36
C PRO A 82 -3.28 -30.91 -8.89
N GLY A 83 -3.61 -29.65 -8.62
CA GLY A 83 -3.92 -29.17 -7.26
C GLY A 83 -3.07 -28.04 -6.69
N LEU A 84 -2.01 -27.56 -7.36
CA LEU A 84 -1.22 -26.43 -6.85
C LEU A 84 -1.67 -25.09 -7.47
N ILE A 85 -2.79 -24.56 -7.00
CA ILE A 85 -3.15 -23.15 -7.29
C ILE A 85 -2.26 -22.27 -6.42
N ILE A 86 -1.19 -21.68 -6.98
CA ILE A 86 -0.43 -20.63 -6.31
C ILE A 86 -1.37 -19.43 -6.17
N LYS A 87 -2.03 -19.30 -5.00
CA LYS A 87 -2.90 -18.16 -4.71
C LYS A 87 -2.02 -16.93 -4.52
N LYS A 88 -1.98 -16.08 -5.54
CA LYS A 88 -1.32 -14.77 -5.44
C LYS A 88 -2.06 -13.92 -4.40
N PRO A 89 -1.32 -13.18 -3.54
CA PRO A 89 -1.95 -12.36 -2.50
C PRO A 89 -2.75 -11.22 -3.13
N SER A 90 -3.99 -11.03 -2.70
CA SER A 90 -4.89 -10.00 -3.23
C SER A 90 -4.91 -8.70 -2.42
N ASP A 91 -4.31 -8.72 -1.23
CA ASP A 91 -4.14 -7.59 -0.33
C ASP A 91 -3.02 -7.87 0.70
N CYS A 92 -2.75 -6.92 1.59
CA CYS A 92 -1.78 -7.09 2.67
C CYS A 92 -2.21 -8.12 3.73
N ALA A 93 -3.49 -8.45 3.84
CA ALA A 93 -3.97 -9.46 4.77
C ALA A 93 -3.63 -10.89 4.30
N ASP A 94 -3.73 -11.15 2.99
CA ASP A 94 -3.22 -12.40 2.38
C ASP A 94 -1.70 -12.52 2.60
N ILE A 95 -0.94 -11.43 2.40
CA ILE A 95 0.53 -11.39 2.64
C ILE A 95 0.84 -11.68 4.11
N TYR A 96 0.14 -11.02 5.03
CA TYR A 96 0.30 -11.25 6.46
C TYR A 96 -0.01 -12.70 6.85
N SER A 97 -1.08 -13.27 6.29
CA SER A 97 -1.48 -14.67 6.53
C SER A 97 -0.47 -15.67 5.98
N ALA A 98 0.27 -15.29 4.92
CA ALA A 98 1.40 -16.06 4.39
C ALA A 98 2.66 -15.96 5.24
N GLY A 99 2.65 -15.25 6.38
CA GLY A 99 3.75 -15.22 7.34
C GLY A 99 4.72 -14.05 7.18
N PHE A 100 4.51 -13.14 6.24
CA PHE A 100 5.30 -11.91 6.12
C PHE A 100 4.78 -10.87 7.11
N LYS A 101 5.56 -10.58 8.16
CA LYS A 101 5.14 -9.75 9.31
C LYS A 101 5.84 -8.40 9.40
N THR A 102 6.66 -8.04 8.42
CA THR A 102 7.40 -6.78 8.42
C THR A 102 6.63 -5.75 7.60
N SER A 103 6.46 -4.54 8.11
CA SER A 103 5.85 -3.44 7.34
C SER A 103 6.74 -3.04 6.17
N GLY A 104 6.15 -2.69 5.03
CA GLY A 104 6.92 -2.34 3.86
C GLY A 104 6.13 -2.37 2.57
N ILE A 105 6.83 -2.22 1.46
CA ILE A 105 6.24 -2.23 0.13
C ILE A 105 6.12 -3.67 -0.39
N TYR A 106 4.93 -4.03 -0.85
CA TYR A 106 4.63 -5.35 -1.41
C TYR A 106 3.86 -5.25 -2.72
N THR A 107 3.89 -6.33 -3.49
CA THR A 107 3.08 -6.50 -4.70
C THR A 107 1.87 -7.37 -4.39
N ILE A 108 0.68 -6.88 -4.73
CA ILE A 108 -0.60 -7.60 -4.63
C ILE A 108 -1.26 -7.74 -6.00
N PHE A 109 -2.20 -8.67 -6.11
CA PHE A 109 -2.85 -9.04 -7.37
C PHE A 109 -4.37 -8.98 -7.21
N LEU A 110 -5.00 -8.01 -7.88
CA LEU A 110 -6.44 -7.79 -7.78
C LEU A 110 -7.21 -9.01 -8.32
N LYS A 111 -8.34 -9.31 -7.67
CA LYS A 111 -9.20 -10.43 -8.07
C LYS A 111 -9.87 -10.15 -9.43
N PRO A 112 -10.06 -11.16 -10.29
CA PRO A 112 -9.63 -12.54 -10.08
C PRO A 112 -8.14 -12.75 -10.45
N ALA A 113 -7.39 -13.34 -9.52
CA ALA A 113 -5.95 -13.54 -9.63
C ALA A 113 -5.50 -14.48 -10.78
N TRP A 114 -6.45 -15.17 -11.44
CA TRP A 114 -6.19 -16.08 -12.57
C TRP A 114 -5.99 -15.36 -13.91
N MET A 115 -6.29 -14.05 -14.03
CA MET A 115 -5.96 -13.24 -15.22
C MET A 115 -4.51 -12.65 -15.16
N SER A 116 -3.56 -13.53 -14.84
CA SER A 116 -2.44 -13.35 -13.90
C SER A 116 -1.21 -12.49 -14.26
N VAL A 117 -1.28 -11.48 -15.14
CA VAL A 117 -0.13 -10.55 -15.35
C VAL A 117 -0.51 -9.07 -15.39
N VAL A 118 -1.76 -8.74 -15.75
CA VAL A 118 -2.16 -7.34 -16.04
C VAL A 118 -2.70 -6.58 -14.82
N ASN A 119 -3.01 -7.28 -13.73
CA ASN A 119 -3.71 -6.72 -12.55
C ASN A 119 -2.86 -6.76 -11.27
N GLN A 120 -1.54 -6.54 -11.40
CA GLN A 120 -0.67 -6.37 -10.25
C GLN A 120 -0.56 -4.90 -9.86
N MET A 121 -0.33 -4.65 -8.58
CA MET A 121 -0.06 -3.31 -8.08
C MET A 121 0.85 -3.36 -6.86
N THR A 122 1.58 -2.28 -6.66
CA THR A 122 2.42 -2.09 -5.49
C THR A 122 1.65 -1.31 -4.43
N VAL A 123 1.75 -1.75 -3.18
CA VAL A 123 1.11 -1.12 -2.01
C VAL A 123 2.06 -1.09 -0.83
N TYR A 124 1.83 -0.18 0.10
CA TYR A 124 2.45 -0.25 1.42
C TYR A 124 1.58 -1.09 2.36
N CYS A 125 2.17 -2.11 2.98
CA CYS A 125 1.53 -2.92 3.99
C CYS A 125 2.01 -2.52 5.38
N ASP A 126 1.07 -2.19 6.25
CA ASP A 126 1.31 -2.07 7.69
C ASP A 126 1.00 -3.44 8.34
N MET A 127 2.07 -4.08 8.83
CA MET A 127 2.02 -5.42 9.41
C MET A 127 2.04 -5.40 10.94
N GLU A 128 2.00 -4.22 11.56
CA GLU A 128 2.22 -4.05 13.00
C GLU A 128 0.97 -3.54 13.70
N THR A 129 0.28 -2.55 13.13
CA THR A 129 -0.87 -1.90 13.79
C THR A 129 -2.02 -2.88 13.98
N ASP A 130 -2.50 -3.03 15.21
CA ASP A 130 -3.72 -3.81 15.52
C ASP A 130 -3.72 -5.22 14.88
N GLY A 131 -2.60 -5.94 14.99
CA GLY A 131 -2.45 -7.28 14.43
C GLY A 131 -2.10 -7.32 12.92
N GLY A 132 -1.81 -6.18 12.30
CA GLY A 132 -1.24 -6.11 10.96
C GLY A 132 -2.17 -6.47 9.80
N GLY A 133 -1.60 -6.65 8.61
CA GLY A 133 -2.34 -7.00 7.40
C GLY A 133 -3.14 -5.83 6.80
N TRP A 134 -2.71 -4.59 7.06
CA TRP A 134 -3.38 -3.41 6.55
C TRP A 134 -2.78 -2.95 5.23
N THR A 135 -3.63 -2.68 4.24
CA THR A 135 -3.24 -2.03 2.98
C THR A 135 -3.40 -0.53 3.12
N VAL A 136 -2.30 0.22 3.13
CA VAL A 136 -2.30 1.68 3.22
C VAL A 136 -2.60 2.29 1.86
N PHE A 137 -3.53 3.24 1.81
CA PHE A 137 -3.89 3.93 0.57
C PHE A 137 -3.70 5.45 0.63
N GLN A 138 -3.43 6.01 1.81
CA GLN A 138 -3.09 7.42 1.99
C GLN A 138 -2.16 7.57 3.18
N ARG A 139 -1.11 8.38 3.04
CA ARG A 139 -0.25 8.80 4.14
C ARG A 139 0.13 10.26 4.01
N ARG A 140 0.09 11.00 5.13
CA ARG A 140 0.55 12.39 5.28
C ARG A 140 1.49 12.48 6.46
N GLY A 141 2.48 13.37 6.39
CA GLY A 141 3.41 13.59 7.49
C GLY A 141 4.48 14.61 7.14
N ASN A 142 5.38 14.89 8.09
CA ASN A 142 6.53 15.76 7.86
C ASN A 142 7.66 15.02 7.11
N PHE A 143 7.38 14.62 5.88
CA PHE A 143 8.36 14.04 4.95
C PHE A 143 8.90 15.12 4.01
N GLU A 144 10.19 15.05 3.66
CA GLU A 144 10.80 15.98 2.72
C GLU A 144 11.22 15.28 1.40
N PRO A 145 10.98 15.89 0.23
CA PRO A 145 10.15 17.09 0.04
C PRO A 145 8.66 16.80 0.25
N ARG A 146 7.92 17.74 0.85
CA ARG A 146 6.45 17.66 0.95
C ARG A 146 5.82 17.70 -0.43
N ILE A 147 4.76 16.93 -0.64
CA ILE A 147 4.02 16.94 -1.92
C ILE A 147 2.68 17.65 -1.80
N ASN A 148 2.25 18.25 -2.90
CA ASN A 148 0.96 18.92 -2.98
C ASN A 148 -0.19 17.90 -3.16
N PHE A 149 -1.25 18.01 -2.36
CA PHE A 149 -2.49 17.24 -2.48
C PHE A 149 -3.65 18.06 -3.10
N ASN A 150 -3.46 19.34 -3.39
CA ASN A 150 -4.37 20.12 -4.24
C ASN A 150 -4.17 19.73 -5.71
N ARG A 151 -4.71 18.57 -6.06
CA ARG A 151 -4.54 17.89 -7.36
C ARG A 151 -5.87 17.79 -8.09
N ASN A 152 -5.80 17.71 -9.40
CA ASN A 152 -6.99 17.61 -10.25
C ASN A 152 -7.55 16.17 -10.27
N TRP A 153 -8.73 15.99 -10.91
CA TRP A 153 -9.41 14.70 -10.99
C TRP A 153 -8.55 13.59 -11.60
N GLU A 154 -7.81 13.92 -12.66
CA GLU A 154 -6.96 12.99 -13.38
C GLU A 154 -5.77 12.51 -12.52
N GLU A 155 -5.13 13.41 -11.78
CA GLU A 155 -4.03 13.10 -10.87
C GLU A 155 -4.50 12.20 -9.73
N TYR A 156 -5.65 12.48 -9.12
CA TYR A 156 -6.25 11.58 -8.11
C TYR A 156 -6.63 10.21 -8.70
N SER A 157 -7.04 10.17 -9.97
CA SER A 157 -7.33 8.94 -10.70
C SER A 157 -6.08 8.14 -11.07
N LYS A 158 -4.89 8.75 -11.06
CA LYS A 158 -3.60 8.09 -11.33
C LYS A 158 -2.75 7.85 -10.08
N GLY A 159 -3.17 8.39 -8.92
CA GLY A 159 -2.38 8.36 -7.71
C GLY A 159 -1.12 9.21 -7.81
N PHE A 160 -0.49 9.50 -6.68
CA PHE A 160 0.72 10.30 -6.63
C PHE A 160 1.46 10.11 -5.30
N GLY A 161 2.74 10.46 -5.30
CA GLY A 161 3.61 10.42 -4.11
C GLY A 161 4.50 9.19 -4.06
N ASP A 162 4.98 8.91 -2.86
CA ASP A 162 5.96 7.86 -2.55
C ASP A 162 5.41 7.01 -1.40
N PHE A 163 5.34 5.69 -1.60
CA PHE A 163 4.76 4.76 -0.64
C PHE A 163 5.52 4.67 0.69
N GLU A 164 6.77 5.15 0.75
CA GLU A 164 7.53 5.27 2.00
C GLU A 164 7.36 6.64 2.67
N LYS A 165 6.72 7.60 2.00
CA LYS A 165 6.53 8.99 2.45
C LYS A 165 5.05 9.39 2.36
N GLU A 166 4.76 10.57 1.81
CA GLU A 166 3.39 10.98 1.52
C GLU A 166 2.91 10.42 0.19
N PHE A 167 1.69 9.90 0.17
CA PHE A 167 1.06 9.45 -1.08
C PHE A 167 -0.46 9.40 -1.00
N TRP A 168 -1.07 9.35 -2.18
CA TRP A 168 -2.44 8.95 -2.42
C TRP A 168 -2.45 7.79 -3.42
N LEU A 169 -3.07 6.67 -3.07
CA LEU A 169 -3.27 5.56 -3.97
C LEU A 169 -4.31 5.93 -5.03
N VAL A 170 -4.13 5.45 -6.25
CA VAL A 170 -5.09 5.59 -7.36
C VAL A 170 -6.55 5.32 -6.90
N ASN A 171 -7.49 6.22 -7.20
CA ASN A 171 -8.91 6.03 -6.86
C ASN A 171 -9.49 4.72 -7.39
N GLU A 172 -9.16 4.35 -8.64
CA GLU A 172 -9.63 3.10 -9.24
C GLU A 172 -9.10 1.86 -8.51
N ASN A 173 -7.92 1.96 -7.90
CA ASN A 173 -7.32 0.90 -7.11
C ASN A 173 -8.03 0.77 -5.75
N ILE A 174 -8.34 1.90 -5.11
CA ILE A 174 -9.15 1.91 -3.89
C ILE A 174 -10.54 1.33 -4.16
N HIS A 175 -11.19 1.70 -5.28
CA HIS A 175 -12.47 1.12 -5.70
C HIS A 175 -12.40 -0.42 -5.81
N LYS A 176 -11.40 -0.94 -6.53
CA LYS A 176 -11.24 -2.40 -6.71
C LYS A 176 -10.97 -3.12 -5.39
N LEU A 177 -10.08 -2.57 -4.54
CA LEU A 177 -9.75 -3.16 -3.25
C LEU A 177 -10.93 -3.14 -2.27
N THR A 178 -11.82 -2.16 -2.37
CA THR A 178 -12.97 -2.01 -1.46
C THR A 178 -14.23 -2.72 -1.94
N THR A 179 -14.33 -3.07 -3.22
CA THR A 179 -15.47 -3.83 -3.79
C THR A 179 -15.22 -5.32 -3.90
N GLN A 180 -13.95 -5.78 -3.88
CA GLN A 180 -13.64 -7.21 -3.94
C GLN A 180 -14.02 -7.97 -2.67
N ASP A 181 -14.04 -7.29 -1.51
CA ASP A 181 -14.38 -7.83 -0.20
C ASP A 181 -14.98 -6.71 0.66
N ASN A 182 -15.79 -7.07 1.66
CA ASN A 182 -16.18 -6.11 2.69
C ASN A 182 -14.95 -5.74 3.53
N VAL A 183 -14.49 -4.50 3.43
CA VAL A 183 -13.32 -4.02 4.17
C VAL A 183 -13.68 -3.08 5.31
N THR A 184 -12.86 -3.11 6.34
CA THR A 184 -12.83 -2.12 7.42
C THR A 184 -11.86 -1.01 7.04
N LEU A 185 -12.27 0.26 7.22
CA LEU A 185 -11.36 1.40 7.15
C LEU A 185 -10.82 1.70 8.54
N ARG A 186 -9.51 1.93 8.63
CA ARG A 186 -8.86 2.54 9.79
C ARG A 186 -8.17 3.83 9.37
N VAL A 187 -8.32 4.85 10.20
CA VAL A 187 -7.63 6.13 10.09
C VAL A 187 -6.83 6.33 11.37
N ASP A 188 -5.52 6.42 11.25
CA ASP A 188 -4.61 6.77 12.34
C ASP A 188 -4.17 8.23 12.20
N ILE A 189 -4.17 8.99 13.29
CA ILE A 189 -3.84 10.42 13.29
C ILE A 189 -2.95 10.78 14.50
N GLU A 190 -2.01 11.69 14.27
CA GLU A 190 -1.08 12.25 15.27
C GLU A 190 -1.14 13.79 15.24
N ASP A 191 -1.21 14.40 16.42
CA ASP A 191 -1.06 15.86 16.58
C ASP A 191 0.41 16.27 16.74
N TRP A 192 0.67 17.56 16.96
CA TRP A 192 2.04 18.05 17.10
C TRP A 192 2.69 17.71 18.44
N ASP A 193 1.88 17.35 19.45
CA ASP A 193 2.31 16.96 20.80
C ASP A 193 2.46 15.43 20.95
N ARG A 194 2.43 14.68 19.84
CA ARG A 194 2.55 13.21 19.77
C ARG A 194 1.42 12.45 20.46
N ASN A 195 0.24 13.05 20.55
CA ASN A 195 -0.97 12.34 20.92
C ASN A 195 -1.46 11.55 19.71
N PHE A 196 -1.74 10.26 19.91
CA PHE A 196 -2.29 9.39 18.87
C PHE A 196 -3.77 9.13 19.10
N ARG A 197 -4.53 9.15 18.01
CA ARG A 197 -5.94 8.74 17.96
C ARG A 197 -6.19 7.89 16.73
N HIS A 198 -7.27 7.12 16.76
CA HIS A 198 -7.70 6.36 15.60
C HIS A 198 -9.23 6.39 15.45
N ALA A 199 -9.69 6.21 14.22
CA ALA A 199 -11.07 5.97 13.85
C ALA A 199 -11.14 4.70 13.01
N VAL A 200 -12.12 3.84 13.29
CA VAL A 200 -12.37 2.59 12.58
C VAL A 200 -13.81 2.59 12.11
N TYR A 201 -14.04 2.19 10.87
CA TYR A 201 -15.36 2.06 10.26
C TYR A 201 -15.54 0.64 9.73
N ASP A 202 -16.61 -0.03 10.14
CA ASP A 202 -16.82 -1.46 9.90
C ASP A 202 -17.20 -1.83 8.44
N ALA A 203 -17.38 -0.81 7.60
CA ALA A 203 -17.51 -0.90 6.16
C ALA A 203 -16.90 0.35 5.51
N PHE A 204 -16.22 0.17 4.38
CA PHE A 204 -15.71 1.25 3.56
C PHE A 204 -15.67 0.81 2.11
N GLU A 205 -16.36 1.55 1.25
CA GLU A 205 -16.40 1.32 -0.19
C GLU A 205 -16.42 2.66 -0.91
N ILE A 206 -15.78 2.71 -2.07
CA ILE A 206 -15.97 3.81 -3.01
C ILE A 206 -16.47 3.25 -4.33
N SER A 207 -17.42 3.92 -4.98
CA SER A 207 -17.93 3.49 -6.29
C SER A 207 -16.88 3.67 -7.39
N GLY A 208 -17.12 3.14 -8.59
CA GLY A 208 -16.19 3.33 -9.72
C GLY A 208 -16.23 4.74 -10.32
N TYR A 209 -15.32 5.00 -11.28
CA TYR A 209 -15.17 6.28 -11.98
C TYR A 209 -16.49 6.86 -12.52
N LYS A 210 -17.35 6.03 -13.14
CA LYS A 210 -18.63 6.46 -13.72
C LYS A 210 -19.61 7.06 -12.72
N ASN A 211 -19.46 6.69 -11.45
CA ASN A 211 -20.29 7.16 -10.34
C ASN A 211 -19.54 8.17 -9.46
N SER A 212 -18.44 8.77 -9.96
CA SER A 212 -17.66 9.79 -9.27
C SER A 212 -17.13 9.36 -7.89
N TYR A 213 -16.73 8.09 -7.74
CA TYR A 213 -16.12 7.58 -6.52
C TYR A 213 -16.92 7.88 -5.24
N VAL A 214 -18.25 7.74 -5.25
CA VAL A 214 -19.13 7.95 -4.09
C VAL A 214 -18.68 7.09 -2.92
N LEU A 215 -18.56 7.70 -1.75
CA LEU A 215 -18.21 7.04 -0.50
C LEU A 215 -19.42 6.34 0.11
N THR A 216 -19.24 5.07 0.46
CA THR A 216 -20.08 4.32 1.40
C THR A 216 -19.27 4.00 2.64
N ILE A 217 -19.73 4.40 3.82
CA ILE A 217 -19.04 4.16 5.08
C ILE A 217 -19.97 3.59 6.16
N GLY A 218 -19.45 2.66 6.94
CA GLY A 218 -20.16 1.93 7.98
C GLY A 218 -20.18 2.62 9.33
N LYS A 219 -20.39 1.83 10.39
CA LYS A 219 -20.45 2.31 11.78
C LYS A 219 -19.06 2.66 12.30
N TYR A 220 -18.98 3.80 12.94
CA TYR A 220 -17.79 4.30 13.61
C TYR A 220 -17.50 3.57 14.94
N ASN A 221 -16.21 3.39 15.21
CA ASN A 221 -15.65 3.12 16.53
C ASN A 221 -14.26 3.78 16.63
N GLY A 222 -13.76 4.06 17.85
CA GLY A 222 -12.40 4.54 18.06
C GLY A 222 -12.32 5.70 19.05
N THR A 223 -11.20 6.41 19.01
CA THR A 223 -10.85 7.46 19.97
C THR A 223 -10.76 8.86 19.35
N ALA A 224 -10.75 8.97 18.02
CA ALA A 224 -10.61 10.24 17.30
C ALA A 224 -11.93 11.06 17.20
N GLY A 225 -13.06 10.52 17.63
CA GLY A 225 -14.39 11.01 17.24
C GLY A 225 -14.71 10.74 15.75
N ASP A 226 -15.99 10.74 15.40
CA ASP A 226 -16.47 10.38 14.06
C ASP A 226 -16.48 11.57 13.10
N ALA A 227 -15.46 11.68 12.25
CA ALA A 227 -15.35 12.75 11.24
C ALA A 227 -15.59 12.29 9.79
N MET A 228 -16.00 11.04 9.55
CA MET A 228 -16.23 10.52 8.19
C MET A 228 -17.69 10.17 7.90
N THR A 229 -18.49 9.78 8.89
CA THR A 229 -19.89 9.38 8.63
C THR A 229 -20.72 10.49 7.99
N TYR A 230 -20.43 11.76 8.29
CA TYR A 230 -21.08 12.91 7.63
C TYR A 230 -20.88 12.93 6.10
N HIS A 231 -19.73 12.43 5.64
CA HIS A 231 -19.33 12.36 4.23
C HIS A 231 -19.97 11.17 3.50
N ASN A 232 -20.72 10.30 4.19
CA ASN A 232 -21.37 9.15 3.58
C ASN A 232 -22.33 9.58 2.45
N GLY A 233 -22.24 8.88 1.31
CA GLY A 233 -23.00 9.16 0.10
C GLY A 233 -22.49 10.33 -0.74
N SER A 234 -21.43 11.04 -0.31
CA SER A 234 -20.84 12.11 -1.10
C SER A 234 -19.96 11.57 -2.23
N ARG A 235 -20.01 12.26 -3.37
CA ARG A 235 -19.07 12.06 -4.49
C ARG A 235 -17.69 12.56 -4.09
N PHE A 236 -16.64 11.97 -4.66
CA PHE A 236 -15.31 12.55 -4.56
C PHE A 236 -15.29 13.87 -5.35
N ALA A 237 -14.64 14.88 -4.80
CA ALA A 237 -14.53 16.20 -5.40
C ALA A 237 -13.08 16.64 -5.46
N THR A 238 -12.70 17.29 -6.56
CA THR A 238 -11.39 17.92 -6.80
C THR A 238 -11.59 19.35 -7.28
N ASN A 239 -10.52 20.13 -7.43
CA ASN A 239 -10.61 21.56 -7.74
C ASN A 239 -11.29 21.84 -9.10
N ASP A 240 -11.20 20.89 -10.03
CA ASP A 240 -11.76 20.86 -11.38
C ASP A 240 -13.04 20.01 -11.49
N HIS A 241 -13.41 19.30 -10.43
CA HIS A 241 -14.62 18.48 -10.34
C HIS A 241 -15.26 18.63 -8.95
N ASP A 242 -15.60 19.87 -8.59
CA ASP A 242 -16.08 20.24 -7.25
C ASP A 242 -17.60 20.18 -7.15
N ASN A 243 -18.11 20.25 -5.93
CA ASN A 243 -19.53 20.48 -5.66
C ASN A 243 -19.88 21.98 -5.77
N GLU A 244 -21.16 22.29 -5.67
CA GLU A 244 -21.68 23.66 -5.78
C GLU A 244 -21.20 24.62 -4.66
N TYR A 245 -20.56 24.09 -3.61
CA TYR A 245 -19.99 24.86 -2.49
C TYR A 245 -18.50 25.16 -2.65
N ASN A 246 -17.87 24.70 -3.75
CA ASN A 246 -16.44 24.86 -4.00
C ASN A 246 -15.55 24.37 -2.82
N CYS A 247 -15.92 23.23 -2.23
CA CYS A 247 -15.26 22.71 -1.04
C CYS A 247 -13.82 22.27 -1.30
N SER A 248 -13.57 21.64 -2.44
CA SER A 248 -12.21 21.26 -2.83
C SER A 248 -11.31 22.49 -2.97
N LYS A 249 -11.81 23.59 -3.54
CA LYS A 249 -11.05 24.86 -3.61
C LYS A 249 -10.82 25.47 -2.23
N THR A 250 -11.85 25.45 -1.37
CA THR A 250 -11.79 26.00 -0.01
C THR A 250 -10.75 25.28 0.83
N HIS A 251 -10.75 23.94 0.82
CA HIS A 251 -9.82 23.10 1.57
C HIS A 251 -8.50 22.82 0.83
N SER A 252 -8.40 23.20 -0.45
CA SER A 252 -7.24 22.95 -1.32
C SER A 252 -6.86 21.46 -1.36
N SER A 253 -7.85 20.59 -1.56
CA SER A 253 -7.68 19.14 -1.50
C SER A 253 -8.78 18.37 -2.23
N GLY A 254 -8.50 17.12 -2.61
CA GLY A 254 -9.52 16.20 -3.10
C GLY A 254 -10.13 15.38 -1.96
N TRP A 255 -11.46 15.34 -1.83
CA TRP A 255 -12.14 14.63 -0.75
C TRP A 255 -13.62 14.36 -1.06
N TRP A 256 -14.27 13.54 -0.24
CA TRP A 256 -15.72 13.30 -0.30
C TRP A 256 -16.51 14.42 0.36
N PHE A 257 -16.44 15.64 -0.17
CA PHE A 257 -17.06 16.81 0.46
C PHE A 257 -18.60 16.79 0.40
N LYS A 258 -19.21 17.48 1.36
CA LYS A 258 -20.64 17.78 1.45
C LYS A 258 -20.83 19.30 1.62
N HIS A 259 -20.93 19.84 2.84
CA HIS A 259 -21.05 21.30 3.08
C HIS A 259 -20.18 21.84 4.25
N CYS A 260 -18.85 21.92 4.16
CA CYS A 260 -17.98 21.12 3.32
C CYS A 260 -17.67 19.77 3.97
N GLY A 261 -17.52 19.71 5.29
CA GLY A 261 -17.36 18.46 6.01
C GLY A 261 -16.65 18.58 7.34
N HIS A 262 -16.44 17.43 7.97
CA HIS A 262 -15.79 17.30 9.27
C HIS A 262 -14.35 16.79 9.17
N SER A 263 -13.93 16.31 8.01
CA SER A 263 -12.56 15.90 7.75
C SER A 263 -12.08 16.39 6.39
N SER A 264 -10.77 16.64 6.30
CA SER A 264 -10.06 16.86 5.05
C SER A 264 -8.60 16.42 5.23
N LEU A 265 -8.37 15.11 5.21
CA LEU A 265 -7.02 14.57 5.43
C LEU A 265 -6.06 14.83 4.26
N ASN A 266 -6.61 15.20 3.10
CA ASN A 266 -5.86 15.59 1.91
C ASN A 266 -5.54 17.09 1.87
N GLY A 267 -5.83 17.85 2.94
CA GLY A 267 -5.50 19.27 3.02
C GLY A 267 -4.01 19.59 2.90
N VAL A 268 -3.71 20.88 2.88
CA VAL A 268 -2.35 21.44 2.88
C VAL A 268 -1.57 20.93 4.09
N ASN A 269 -0.41 20.33 3.84
CA ASN A 269 0.48 19.88 4.90
C ASN A 269 1.22 21.09 5.49
N MET A 270 0.67 21.63 6.59
CA MET A 270 1.19 22.83 7.26
C MET A 270 2.46 22.52 8.07
N ARG A 271 3.30 23.56 8.26
CA ARG A 271 4.55 23.43 9.04
C ARG A 271 4.35 23.53 10.54
N ASP A 272 3.17 23.95 10.96
CA ASP A 272 2.73 24.00 12.34
C ASP A 272 1.22 23.69 12.41
N GLN A 273 0.71 23.62 13.63
CA GLN A 273 -0.68 23.23 13.89
C GLN A 273 -1.71 24.29 13.54
N ASN A 274 -1.34 25.56 13.43
CA ASN A 274 -2.31 26.65 13.40
C ASN A 274 -2.84 26.86 11.98
N ASP A 275 -4.09 26.46 11.78
CA ASP A 275 -4.79 26.67 10.52
C ASP A 275 -5.85 27.75 10.65
N LYS A 276 -5.55 28.96 10.15
CA LYS A 276 -6.51 30.07 10.13
C LYS A 276 -7.46 30.03 8.92
N THR A 277 -7.28 29.04 8.03
CA THR A 277 -7.90 28.99 6.70
C THR A 277 -8.77 27.75 6.47
N ALA A 278 -8.79 26.82 7.43
CA ALA A 278 -9.40 25.50 7.29
C ALA A 278 -8.87 24.71 6.07
N LYS A 279 -7.62 24.93 5.67
CA LYS A 279 -6.96 24.25 4.54
C LYS A 279 -6.07 23.09 4.96
N GLY A 280 -5.79 22.94 6.25
CA GLY A 280 -4.85 21.99 6.81
C GLY A 280 -5.34 20.55 6.74
N ILE A 281 -4.57 19.66 7.32
CA ILE A 281 -4.97 18.25 7.49
C ILE A 281 -5.94 18.19 8.68
N ILE A 282 -7.25 18.20 8.39
CA ILE A 282 -8.28 18.47 9.41
C ILE A 282 -9.02 17.19 9.83
N TRP A 283 -9.18 17.03 11.15
CA TRP A 283 -10.12 16.11 11.78
C TRP A 283 -10.91 16.86 12.85
N HIS A 284 -12.06 17.42 12.45
CA HIS A 284 -12.81 18.39 13.26
C HIS A 284 -13.25 17.82 14.62
N GLN A 285 -13.58 16.54 14.69
CA GLN A 285 -14.16 15.93 15.89
C GLN A 285 -13.17 15.78 17.05
N TRP A 286 -11.88 15.94 16.77
CA TRP A 286 -10.84 15.90 17.80
C TRP A 286 -10.30 17.29 18.11
N LEU A 287 -9.80 18.03 17.11
CA LEU A 287 -9.08 19.30 17.31
C LEU A 287 -9.70 20.50 16.59
N GLY A 288 -10.88 20.32 15.96
CA GLY A 288 -11.57 21.38 15.23
C GLY A 288 -10.97 21.68 13.85
N THR A 289 -11.55 22.64 13.15
CA THR A 289 -11.10 23.09 11.81
C THR A 289 -9.90 24.04 11.85
N GLY A 290 -9.57 24.58 13.03
CA GLY A 290 -8.45 25.49 13.22
C GLY A 290 -7.09 24.80 13.45
N TYR A 291 -7.07 23.46 13.41
CA TYR A 291 -5.90 22.64 13.72
C TYR A 291 -5.52 21.75 12.54
N SER A 292 -4.28 21.86 12.06
CA SER A 292 -3.71 20.93 11.08
C SER A 292 -2.92 19.83 11.79
N LEU A 293 -3.34 18.58 11.59
CA LEU A 293 -2.65 17.40 12.10
C LEU A 293 -1.24 17.29 11.51
N LYS A 294 -0.35 16.64 12.28
CA LYS A 294 1.06 16.45 11.92
C LYS A 294 1.28 15.23 11.05
N TRP A 295 0.54 14.15 11.29
CA TRP A 295 0.64 12.90 10.56
C TRP A 295 -0.71 12.19 10.50
N THR A 296 -1.01 11.56 9.37
CA THR A 296 -2.22 10.76 9.18
C THR A 296 -1.96 9.59 8.25
N GLU A 297 -2.68 8.49 8.46
CA GLU A 297 -2.67 7.36 7.54
C GLU A 297 -4.06 6.74 7.42
N MET A 298 -4.48 6.46 6.20
CA MET A 298 -5.71 5.73 5.91
C MET A 298 -5.37 4.35 5.34
N LYS A 299 -5.96 3.31 5.92
CA LYS A 299 -5.65 1.93 5.60
C LYS A 299 -6.89 1.05 5.66
N ILE A 300 -6.92 0.00 4.84
CA ILE A 300 -8.04 -0.94 4.74
C ILE A 300 -7.59 -2.37 5.02
N ARG A 301 -8.49 -3.18 5.57
CA ARG A 301 -8.28 -4.61 5.82
C ARG A 301 -9.60 -5.36 5.67
N PRO A 302 -9.63 -6.57 5.10
CA PRO A 302 -10.85 -7.37 5.02
C PRO A 302 -11.50 -7.53 6.41
N ARG A 303 -12.81 -7.34 6.48
CA ARG A 303 -13.57 -7.48 7.75
C ARG A 303 -13.52 -8.91 8.30
N SER A 304 -13.35 -9.89 7.42
CA SER A 304 -13.23 -11.32 7.76
C SER A 304 -11.84 -11.71 8.27
N PHE A 305 -10.87 -10.78 8.28
CA PHE A 305 -9.52 -11.05 8.75
C PHE A 305 -9.53 -11.54 10.20
N LYS A 306 -8.90 -12.69 10.43
CA LYS A 306 -8.74 -13.29 11.75
C LYS A 306 -7.28 -13.10 12.17
N GLN A 307 -7.09 -12.51 13.35
CA GLN A 307 -5.80 -12.44 14.02
C GLN A 307 -5.42 -13.82 14.58
#